data_AF-A0AA40TUS3-F1
#
_entry.id   AF-A0AA40TUS3-F1
#
_cell.length_a   1.000
_cell.length_b   1.000
_cell.length_c   1.000
_cell.angle_alpha   90.00
_cell.angle_beta   90.00
_cell.angle_gamma   90.00
#
_symmetry.space_group_name_H-M   'P 1'
#
loop_
_entity.id
_entity.type
_entity.pdbx_description
1 polymer ?
#
loop_
_entity_poly.entity_id
_entity_poly.type
_entity_poly.pdbx_seq_one_letter_code
_entity_poly.pdbx_strand_id
1 'polypeptide(L)'
;MDHIHVAHAFREELEKQKSLDQLPCHLKSFPRGCCGVVSELLGDYLNAQLGLQVEYVCGEKDGGSHAWVELKGVVIDITSDQFEGRPPVYIAARDSWYTSWEEESRHLAVHHPSAWTYREEREVLRAVLRGAGLPNSDL
;
A
#
# COMPACT_ATOMS: atom_id res chain seq x y z
N MET A 1 -5.99 -3.20 17.26
CA MET A 1 -5.99 -3.55 15.84
C MET A 1 -4.54 -3.68 15.43
N ASP A 2 -4.13 -4.79 14.81
CA ASP A 2 -2.75 -5.00 14.40
C ASP A 2 -2.56 -4.65 12.91
N HIS A 3 -1.31 -4.41 12.50
CA HIS A 3 -0.96 -4.03 11.13
C HIS A 3 -1.16 -5.17 10.12
N ILE A 4 -1.17 -6.43 10.57
CA ILE A 4 -1.40 -7.60 9.72
C ILE A 4 -2.85 -7.61 9.25
N HIS A 5 -3.80 -7.48 10.19
CA HIS A 5 -5.21 -7.39 9.90
C HIS A 5 -5.53 -6.20 8.99
N VAL A 6 -4.93 -5.03 9.25
CA VAL A 6 -5.11 -3.84 8.41
C VAL A 6 -4.64 -4.09 6.98
N ALA A 7 -3.45 -4.68 6.79
CA ALA A 7 -2.91 -4.96 5.46
C ALA A 7 -3.81 -5.90 4.65
N HIS A 8 -4.28 -6.99 5.26
CA HIS A 8 -5.20 -7.92 4.61
C HIS A 8 -6.55 -7.26 4.29
N ALA A 9 -7.12 -6.49 5.21
CA ALA A 9 -8.40 -5.82 4.99
C ALA A 9 -8.31 -4.74 3.90
N PHE A 10 -7.19 -4.00 3.83
CA PHE A 10 -6.90 -3.07 2.74
C PHE A 10 -6.87 -3.78 1.38
N ARG A 11 -6.16 -4.91 1.30
CA ARG A 11 -6.07 -5.70 0.07
C ARG A 11 -7.45 -6.17 -0.38
N GLU A 12 -8.21 -6.76 0.53
CA GLU A 12 -9.55 -7.30 0.23
C GLU A 12 -10.50 -6.22 -0.28
N GLU A 13 -10.54 -5.06 0.37
CA GLU A 13 -11.47 -4.00 -0.03
C GLU A 13 -11.03 -3.28 -1.32
N LEU A 14 -9.73 -3.20 -1.62
CA LEU A 14 -9.25 -2.72 -2.92
C LEU A 14 -9.63 -3.68 -4.06
N GLU A 15 -9.49 -4.99 -3.88
CA GLU A 15 -9.94 -6.00 -4.86
C GLU A 15 -11.46 -5.93 -5.09
N LYS A 16 -12.23 -5.73 -4.00
CA LYS A 16 -13.67 -5.57 -4.09
C LYS A 16 -14.06 -4.31 -4.86
N GLN A 17 -13.47 -3.16 -4.54
CA GLN A 17 -13.69 -1.92 -5.29
C GLN A 17 -13.32 -2.07 -6.77
N LYS A 18 -12.20 -2.75 -7.06
CA LYS A 18 -11.81 -3.09 -8.43
C LYS A 18 -12.87 -3.94 -9.13
N SER A 19 -13.38 -4.98 -8.49
CA SER A 19 -14.40 -5.87 -9.07
C SER A 19 -15.71 -5.16 -9.40
N LEU A 20 -15.98 -4.04 -8.71
CA LEU A 20 -17.15 -3.19 -8.91
C LEU A 20 -16.87 -2.01 -9.86
N ASP A 21 -15.68 -1.94 -10.48
CA ASP A 21 -15.19 -0.82 -11.30
C ASP A 21 -15.28 0.55 -10.58
N GLN A 22 -15.04 0.56 -9.27
CA GLN A 22 -15.11 1.76 -8.42
C GLN A 22 -13.76 2.44 -8.20
N LEU A 23 -12.67 1.84 -8.66
CA LEU A 23 -11.34 2.45 -8.55
C LEU A 23 -11.12 3.53 -9.61
N PRO A 24 -10.42 4.63 -9.28
CA PRO A 24 -10.05 5.66 -10.24
C PRO A 24 -9.12 5.11 -11.32
N CYS A 25 -9.02 5.80 -12.46
CA CYS A 25 -8.32 5.32 -13.66
C CYS A 25 -6.91 4.77 -13.38
N HIS A 26 -6.12 5.46 -12.57
CA HIS A 26 -4.75 5.09 -12.23
C HIS A 26 -4.64 3.87 -11.27
N LEU A 27 -5.74 3.43 -10.64
CA LEU A 27 -5.80 2.25 -9.78
C LEU A 27 -6.62 1.09 -10.37
N LYS A 28 -7.22 1.24 -11.57
CA LYS A 28 -8.06 0.20 -12.18
C LYS A 28 -7.34 -1.14 -12.43
N SER A 29 -6.02 -1.09 -12.60
CA SER A 29 -5.19 -2.28 -12.85
C SER A 29 -4.70 -2.96 -11.58
N PHE A 30 -5.16 -2.54 -10.40
CA PHE A 30 -4.73 -3.07 -9.10
C PHE A 30 -4.64 -4.61 -9.10
N PRO A 31 -3.55 -5.22 -8.59
CA PRO A 31 -2.40 -4.58 -7.92
C PRO A 31 -1.35 -3.99 -8.88
N ARG A 32 -1.42 -4.28 -10.19
CA ARG A 32 -0.39 -3.92 -11.17
C ARG A 32 -0.29 -2.41 -11.36
N GLY A 33 0.92 -1.87 -11.20
CA GLY A 33 1.20 -0.44 -11.37
C GLY A 33 0.60 0.45 -10.28
N CYS A 34 0.07 -0.15 -9.20
CA CYS A 34 -0.59 0.57 -8.12
C CYS A 34 0.27 0.64 -6.84
N CYS A 35 1.41 -0.05 -6.81
CA CYS A 35 2.24 -0.25 -5.63
C CYS A 35 2.64 1.06 -4.91
N GLY A 36 3.00 2.12 -5.63
CA GLY A 36 3.36 3.43 -5.05
C GLY A 36 2.21 4.02 -4.24
N VAL A 37 1.10 4.35 -4.91
CA VAL A 37 -0.08 4.95 -4.30
C VAL A 37 -0.63 4.09 -3.16
N VAL A 38 -0.71 2.77 -3.36
CA VAL A 38 -1.25 1.86 -2.35
C VAL A 38 -0.35 1.77 -1.12
N SER A 39 0.97 1.80 -1.31
CA SER A 39 1.94 1.83 -0.20
C SER A 39 1.87 3.13 0.58
N GLU A 40 1.73 4.27 -0.11
CA GLU A 40 1.50 5.56 0.55
C GLU A 40 0.21 5.57 1.36
N LEU A 41 -0.92 5.14 0.79
CA LEU A 41 -2.22 5.09 1.48
C LEU A 41 -2.20 4.17 2.69
N LEU A 42 -1.63 2.97 2.56
CA LEU A 42 -1.51 2.01 3.65
C LEU A 42 -0.59 2.56 4.76
N GLY A 43 0.59 3.08 4.39
CA GLY A 43 1.55 3.59 5.34
C GLY A 43 1.06 4.85 6.06
N ASP A 44 0.43 5.79 5.34
CA ASP A 44 -0.23 6.97 5.92
C ASP A 44 -1.27 6.58 6.97
N TYR A 45 -2.12 5.59 6.63
CA TYR A 45 -3.12 5.07 7.55
C TYR A 45 -2.51 4.42 8.80
N LEU A 46 -1.50 3.55 8.61
CA LEU A 46 -0.80 2.89 9.72
C LEU A 46 -0.12 3.91 10.65
N ASN A 47 0.44 4.97 10.08
CA ASN A 47 1.10 6.03 10.84
C ASN A 47 0.07 6.88 11.61
N ALA A 48 -1.01 7.29 10.96
CA ALA A 48 -2.03 8.17 11.55
C ALA A 48 -2.89 7.45 12.61
N GLN A 49 -3.35 6.23 12.34
CA GLN A 49 -4.31 5.54 13.21
C GLN A 49 -3.66 4.69 14.30
N LEU A 50 -2.50 4.11 14.00
CA LEU A 50 -1.84 3.16 14.90
C LEU A 50 -0.56 3.73 15.52
N GLY A 51 -0.14 4.95 15.12
CA GLY A 51 1.09 5.56 15.60
C GLY A 51 2.34 4.75 15.22
N LEU A 52 2.23 3.95 14.16
CA LEU A 52 3.36 3.20 13.63
C LEU A 52 4.29 4.19 12.92
N GLN A 53 5.58 3.92 12.86
CA GLN A 53 6.55 4.75 12.13
C GLN A 53 6.97 3.95 10.90
N VAL A 54 5.99 3.72 10.03
CA VAL A 54 6.12 2.94 8.81
C VAL A 54 6.79 3.79 7.75
N GLU A 55 7.81 3.24 7.13
CA GLU A 55 8.56 3.86 6.04
C GLU A 55 8.02 3.36 4.70
N TYR A 56 7.80 4.27 3.77
CA TYR A 56 7.66 3.95 2.36
C TYR A 56 9.05 3.65 1.80
N VAL A 57 9.13 2.60 0.98
CA VAL A 57 10.35 2.20 0.28
C VAL A 57 10.00 2.00 -1.20
N CYS A 58 10.77 2.63 -2.09
CA CYS A 58 10.72 2.38 -3.53
C CYS A 58 12.06 1.81 -3.98
N GLY A 59 12.00 0.67 -4.65
CA GLY A 59 13.15 0.04 -5.28
C GLY A 59 13.06 0.07 -6.80
N GLU A 60 14.22 0.11 -7.46
CA GLU A 60 14.36 -0.07 -8.90
C GLU A 60 15.03 -1.43 -9.20
N LYS A 61 14.56 -2.07 -10.27
CA LYS A 61 15.17 -3.29 -10.82
C LYS A 61 14.81 -3.45 -12.29
N ASP A 62 15.81 -3.68 -13.13
CA ASP A 62 15.65 -3.93 -14.57
C ASP A 62 14.80 -2.86 -15.30
N GLY A 63 14.91 -1.60 -14.86
CA GLY A 63 14.15 -0.45 -15.39
C GLY A 63 12.68 -0.39 -14.95
N GLY A 64 12.24 -1.27 -14.05
CA GLY A 64 10.96 -1.19 -13.37
C GLY A 64 11.12 -0.72 -11.92
N SER A 65 10.10 -0.06 -11.37
CA SER A 65 10.05 0.30 -9.96
C SER A 65 8.99 -0.52 -9.21
N HIS A 66 9.23 -0.72 -7.92
CA HIS A 66 8.26 -1.32 -7.01
C HIS A 66 8.31 -0.62 -5.67
N ALA A 67 7.15 -0.39 -5.07
CA ALA A 67 7.03 0.23 -3.77
C ALA A 67 6.34 -0.68 -2.76
N TRP A 68 6.79 -0.60 -1.52
CA TRP A 68 6.19 -1.27 -0.37
C TRP A 68 6.36 -0.40 0.87
N VAL A 69 5.85 -0.88 2.00
CA VAL A 69 6.11 -0.24 3.29
C VAL A 69 6.88 -1.16 4.23
N GLU A 70 7.69 -0.56 5.11
CA GLU A 70 8.48 -1.27 6.12
C GLU A 70 8.22 -0.76 7.52
N LEU A 71 8.09 -1.70 8.46
CA LEU A 71 7.99 -1.43 9.88
C LEU A 71 9.06 -2.22 10.62
N LYS A 72 10.11 -1.55 11.11
CA LYS A 72 11.19 -2.16 11.91
C LYS A 72 11.80 -3.40 11.24
N GLY A 73 12.08 -3.32 9.94
CA GLY A 73 12.67 -4.40 9.14
C GLY A 73 11.68 -5.48 8.67
N VAL A 74 10.38 -5.32 8.96
CA VAL A 74 9.31 -6.15 8.39
C VAL A 74 8.73 -5.43 7.18
N VAL A 75 8.77 -6.09 6.02
CA VAL A 75 8.08 -5.66 4.81
C VAL A 75 6.59 -5.94 4.97
N ILE A 76 5.76 -4.98 4.58
CA ILE A 76 4.31 -5.13 4.40
C ILE A 76 4.01 -4.67 2.97
N ASP A 77 3.66 -5.61 2.10
CA ASP A 77 3.42 -5.37 0.67
C ASP A 77 2.13 -6.06 0.24
N ILE A 78 1.08 -5.26 0.02
CA ILE A 78 -0.25 -5.74 -0.39
C ILE A 78 -0.41 -5.79 -1.91
N THR A 79 0.68 -5.60 -2.65
CA THR A 79 0.74 -5.65 -4.12
C THR A 79 1.75 -6.66 -4.63
N SER A 80 2.30 -7.50 -3.75
CA SER A 80 3.45 -8.36 -4.06
C SER A 80 3.17 -9.31 -5.23
N ASP A 81 1.95 -9.85 -5.31
CA ASP A 81 1.47 -10.72 -6.40
C ASP A 81 1.27 -10.02 -7.75
N GLN A 82 1.58 -8.72 -7.88
CA GLN A 82 1.77 -8.14 -9.21
C GLN A 82 2.96 -8.79 -9.94
N PHE A 83 3.88 -9.42 -9.20
CA PHE A 83 4.97 -10.21 -9.71
C PHE A 83 4.72 -11.71 -9.54
N GLU A 84 5.19 -12.49 -10.51
CA GLU A 84 4.97 -13.93 -10.56
C GLU A 84 5.57 -14.65 -9.33
N GLY A 85 4.81 -15.61 -8.77
CA GLY A 85 5.24 -16.43 -7.64
C GLY A 85 5.20 -15.73 -6.28
N ARG A 86 4.70 -14.50 -6.20
CA ARG A 86 4.56 -13.74 -4.95
C ARG A 86 3.13 -13.85 -4.37
N PRO A 87 2.96 -13.78 -3.04
CA PRO A 87 1.63 -13.83 -2.41
C PRO A 87 0.88 -12.49 -2.56
N PRO A 88 -0.47 -12.48 -2.48
CA PRO A 88 -1.25 -11.23 -2.53
C PRO A 88 -0.85 -10.21 -1.46
N VAL A 89 -0.50 -10.71 -0.28
CA VAL A 89 0.00 -9.91 0.83
C VAL A 89 1.27 -10.59 1.33
N TYR A 90 2.39 -9.87 1.30
CA TYR A 90 3.64 -10.31 1.91
C TYR A 90 3.88 -9.53 3.21
N ILE A 91 4.02 -10.26 4.32
CA ILE A 91 4.37 -9.70 5.62
C ILE A 91 5.45 -10.55 6.27
N ALA A 92 6.71 -10.15 6.11
CA ALA A 92 7.86 -10.82 6.72
C ALA A 92 9.11 -9.95 6.60
N ALA A 93 10.24 -10.42 7.13
CA ALA A 93 11.54 -9.82 6.82
C ALA A 93 11.82 -9.83 5.30
N ARG A 94 12.73 -8.98 4.84
CA ARG A 94 13.19 -8.99 3.44
C ARG A 94 13.72 -10.38 3.07
N ASP A 95 13.12 -11.00 2.06
CA ASP A 95 13.66 -12.20 1.43
C ASP A 95 14.60 -11.82 0.27
N SER A 96 15.12 -12.83 -0.43
CA SER A 96 16.01 -12.62 -1.57
C SER A 96 15.40 -11.76 -2.68
N TRP A 97 14.06 -11.75 -2.79
CA TRP A 97 13.37 -10.94 -3.77
C TRP A 97 13.46 -9.46 -3.40
N TYR A 98 13.08 -9.09 -2.18
CA TYR A 98 13.20 -7.69 -1.71
C TYR A 98 14.64 -7.21 -1.63
N THR A 99 15.60 -8.06 -1.26
CA THR A 99 17.02 -7.66 -1.25
C THR A 99 17.62 -7.49 -2.64
N SER A 100 16.93 -7.94 -3.70
CA SER A 100 17.41 -7.81 -5.07
C SER A 100 17.06 -6.47 -5.74
N TRP A 101 16.26 -5.64 -5.08
CA TRP A 101 15.90 -4.29 -5.55
C TRP A 101 16.93 -3.29 -5.04
N GLU A 102 17.36 -2.37 -5.91
CA GLU A 102 18.17 -1.22 -5.51
C GLU A 102 17.23 -0.17 -4.90
N GLU A 103 17.45 0.21 -3.64
CA GLU A 103 16.60 1.18 -2.96
C GLU A 103 16.84 2.58 -3.54
N GLU A 104 15.85 3.09 -4.27
CA GLU A 104 15.89 4.42 -4.88
C GLU A 104 15.48 5.50 -3.86
N SER A 105 14.47 5.21 -3.04
CA SER A 105 14.00 6.12 -2.00
C SER A 105 13.42 5.40 -0.78
N ARG A 106 13.59 6.04 0.37
CA ARG A 106 13.00 5.68 1.65
C ARG A 106 12.64 6.93 2.43
N HIS A 107 11.43 6.98 2.97
CA HIS A 107 10.97 8.06 3.85
C HIS A 107 9.77 7.60 4.68
N LEU A 108 9.35 8.41 5.65
CA LEU A 108 8.10 8.16 6.36
C LEU A 108 6.94 8.10 5.36
N ALA A 109 6.10 7.07 5.45
CA ALA A 109 4.95 6.92 4.57
C ALA A 109 3.88 7.97 4.92
N VAL A 110 3.58 8.83 3.96
CA VAL A 110 2.58 9.91 4.11
C VAL A 110 1.91 10.09 2.75
N HIS A 111 0.58 10.21 2.74
CA HIS A 111 -0.16 10.54 1.53
C HIS A 111 -0.26 12.06 1.38
N HIS A 112 0.60 12.64 0.54
CA HIS A 112 0.83 14.09 0.57
C HIS A 112 -0.34 14.90 -0.05
N PRO A 113 -0.89 15.92 0.64
CA PRO A 113 -2.02 16.73 0.13
C PRO A 113 -1.75 17.49 -1.18
N SER A 114 -0.49 17.60 -1.60
CA SER A 114 -0.12 18.25 -2.87
C SER A 114 -0.20 17.33 -4.08
N ALA A 115 -0.47 16.03 -3.90
CA ALA A 115 -0.61 15.11 -5.03
C ALA A 115 -1.85 15.49 -5.87
N TRP A 116 -1.72 15.42 -7.19
CA TRP A 116 -2.82 15.74 -8.11
C TRP A 116 -4.02 14.80 -7.91
N THR A 117 -3.74 13.52 -7.66
CA THR A 117 -4.71 12.44 -7.42
C THR A 117 -5.19 12.37 -5.97
N TYR A 118 -4.72 13.26 -5.09
CA TYR A 118 -4.96 13.20 -3.64
C TYR A 118 -6.43 13.05 -3.29
N ARG A 119 -7.32 13.85 -3.90
CA ARG A 119 -8.77 13.80 -3.59
C ARG A 119 -9.38 12.44 -3.91
N GLU A 120 -9.09 11.88 -5.08
CA GLU A 120 -9.60 10.59 -5.53
C GLU A 120 -9.05 9.45 -4.66
N GLU A 121 -7.76 9.50 -4.35
CA GLU A 121 -7.09 8.50 -3.51
C GLU A 121 -7.61 8.53 -2.05
N ARG A 122 -7.94 9.71 -1.50
CA ARG A 122 -8.62 9.82 -0.19
C ARG A 122 -10.03 9.25 -0.22
N GLU A 123 -10.76 9.37 -1.33
CA GLU A 123 -12.07 8.75 -1.48
C GLU A 123 -11.96 7.21 -1.51
N VAL A 124 -10.99 6.68 -2.25
CA VAL A 124 -10.64 5.25 -2.22
C VAL A 124 -10.32 4.80 -0.80
N LEU A 125 -9.45 5.52 -0.10
CA LEU A 125 -9.12 5.21 1.29
C LEU A 125 -10.37 5.19 2.18
N ARG A 126 -11.23 6.21 2.12
CA ARG A 126 -12.47 6.24 2.91
C ARG A 126 -13.38 5.06 2.60
N ALA A 127 -13.48 4.65 1.34
CA ALA A 127 -14.23 3.47 0.94
C ALA A 127 -13.60 2.18 1.49
N VAL A 128 -12.27 2.06 1.43
CA VAL A 128 -11.51 0.95 2.03
C VAL A 128 -11.82 0.84 3.52
N LEU A 129 -11.66 1.94 4.27
CA LEU A 129 -11.87 1.93 5.72
C LEU A 129 -13.31 1.59 6.09
N ARG A 130 -14.28 2.15 5.36
CA ARG A 130 -15.71 1.85 5.57
C ARG A 130 -16.02 0.38 5.32
N GLY A 131 -15.57 -0.17 4.20
CA GLY A 131 -15.84 -1.56 3.83
C GLY A 131 -15.18 -2.56 4.77
N ALA A 132 -13.98 -2.24 5.24
CA ALA A 132 -13.21 -3.03 6.18
C ALA A 132 -13.62 -2.84 7.67
N GLY A 133 -14.51 -1.88 7.98
CA GLY A 133 -14.86 -1.55 9.36
C GLY A 133 -13.71 -0.98 10.18
N LEU A 134 -12.73 -0.38 9.50
CA LEU A 134 -11.55 0.22 10.11
C LEU A 134 -11.84 1.64 10.62
N PRO A 135 -11.25 2.07 11.75
CA PRO A 135 -11.38 3.44 12.23
C PRO A 135 -10.94 4.45 11.18
N ASN A 136 -11.69 5.54 11.06
CA ASN A 136 -11.37 6.66 10.19
C ASN A 136 -11.49 7.95 11.01
N SER A 137 -10.37 8.59 11.36
CA SER A 137 -10.38 9.84 12.13
C SER A 137 -10.78 11.07 11.32
N ASP A 138 -10.95 10.95 10.00
CA ASP A 138 -11.41 12.05 9.14
C ASP A 138 -12.96 12.16 9.08
N LEU A 139 -13.69 11.35 9.87
CA LEU A 139 -15.15 11.34 9.98
C LEU A 139 -15.63 11.77 11.36
#